data_AF-A0A7C4HND7-F1
#
_entry.id   AF-A0A7C4HND7-F1
#
_cell.length_a   1.000
_cell.length_b   1.000
_cell.length_c   1.000
_cell.angle_alpha   90.00
_cell.angle_beta   90.00
_cell.angle_gamma   90.00
#
_symmetry.space_group_name_H-M   'P 1'
#
loop_
_entity.id
_entity.type
_entity.pdbx_description
1 polymer ?
#
loop_
_entity_poly.entity_id
_entity_poly.type
_entity_poly.pdbx_seq_one_letter_code
_entity_poly.pdbx_strand_id
1 'polypeptide(L)'
;TKEETEILKNWIAEGAKWPDDVKLSARKKGASAADAEAEKALVLDGCQLECARKSMERAGVKNYLHVQITDLGLVKGQSPVNDANIGLVVEKGKTLLAG
;
A
#
# COMPACT_ATOMS: atom_id res chain seq x y z
N THR A 1 -26.40 -8.05 -13.72
CA THR A 1 -27.82 -8.30 -14.10
C THR A 1 -28.59 -8.77 -12.88
N LYS A 2 -29.94 -8.84 -12.93
CA LYS A 2 -30.74 -9.39 -11.81
C LYS A 2 -30.30 -10.82 -11.45
N GLU A 3 -29.85 -11.58 -12.44
CA GLU A 3 -29.35 -12.95 -12.29
C GLU A 3 -28.07 -13.03 -11.45
N GLU A 4 -27.08 -12.18 -11.72
CA GLU A 4 -25.85 -12.11 -10.90
C GLU A 4 -26.14 -11.69 -9.45
N THR A 5 -27.11 -10.80 -9.24
CA THR A 5 -27.53 -10.37 -7.89
C THR A 5 -28.17 -11.52 -7.11
N GLU A 6 -28.97 -12.37 -7.76
CA GLU A 6 -29.59 -13.53 -7.10
C GLU A 6 -28.57 -14.62 -6.78
N ILE A 7 -27.58 -14.85 -7.65
CA ILE A 7 -26.47 -15.77 -7.38
C ILE A 7 -25.70 -15.35 -6.12
N LEU A 8 -25.39 -14.06 -5.99
CA LEU A 8 -24.70 -13.51 -4.82
C LEU A 8 -25.52 -13.65 -3.53
N LYS A 9 -26.83 -13.40 -3.58
CA LYS A 9 -27.71 -13.57 -2.40
C LYS A 9 -27.79 -15.02 -1.94
N ASN A 10 -27.92 -15.96 -2.87
CA ASN A 10 -27.95 -17.38 -2.56
C ASN A 10 -26.64 -17.83 -1.93
N TRP A 11 -25.50 -17.42 -2.51
CA TRP A 11 -24.18 -17.77 -1.96
C TRP A 11 -23.95 -17.23 -0.53
N ILE A 12 -24.47 -16.03 -0.23
CA ILE A 12 -24.42 -15.45 1.13
C ILE A 12 -25.33 -16.22 2.10
N ALA A 13 -26.53 -16.61 1.66
CA ALA A 13 -27.50 -17.34 2.48
C ALA A 13 -27.07 -18.79 2.77
N GLU A 14 -26.46 -19.45 1.78
CA GLU A 14 -25.91 -20.80 1.90
C GLU A 14 -24.63 -20.82 2.76
N GLY A 15 -23.91 -19.70 2.80
CA GLY A 15 -22.61 -19.59 3.45
C GLY A 15 -21.52 -20.35 2.65
N ALA A 16 -20.27 -19.92 2.80
CA ALA A 16 -19.17 -20.69 2.22
C ALA A 16 -19.02 -22.02 2.99
N LYS A 17 -19.04 -23.16 2.28
CA LYS A 17 -18.73 -24.48 2.84
C LYS A 17 -17.28 -24.49 3.30
N TRP A 18 -17.07 -24.07 4.54
CA TRP A 18 -15.74 -24.02 5.14
C TRP A 18 -15.35 -25.43 5.57
N PRO A 19 -14.21 -25.98 5.12
CA PRO A 19 -13.73 -27.25 5.62
C PRO A 19 -13.32 -27.12 7.09
N ASP A 20 -13.94 -27.91 7.97
CA ASP A 20 -13.66 -27.92 9.41
C ASP A 20 -12.19 -28.23 9.74
N ASP A 21 -11.49 -28.94 8.85
CA ASP A 21 -10.10 -29.34 9.04
C ASP A 21 -9.08 -28.22 8.69
N VAL A 22 -9.53 -27.08 8.13
CA VAL A 22 -8.64 -25.99 7.74
C VAL A 22 -8.52 -24.96 8.86
N LYS A 23 -7.44 -25.08 9.63
CA LYS A 23 -7.00 -24.07 10.58
C LYS A 23 -6.15 -23.02 9.87
N LEU A 24 -6.71 -21.82 9.68
CA LEU A 24 -5.93 -20.67 9.19
C LEU A 24 -4.89 -20.28 10.23
N SER A 25 -3.61 -20.47 9.91
CA SER A 25 -2.51 -19.92 10.70
C SER A 25 -2.15 -18.54 10.18
N ALA A 26 -2.18 -17.53 11.04
CA ALA A 26 -1.60 -16.23 10.72
C ALA A 26 -0.10 -16.41 10.43
N ARG A 27 0.32 -16.17 9.18
CA ARG A 27 1.74 -16.00 8.90
C ARG A 27 2.16 -14.68 9.53
N LYS A 28 3.08 -14.72 10.49
CA LYS A 28 3.87 -13.52 10.80
C LYS A 28 4.47 -13.06 9.48
N LYS A 29 4.30 -11.78 9.14
CA LYS A 29 5.08 -11.14 8.10
C LYS A 29 6.54 -11.31 8.53
N GLY A 30 7.20 -12.35 8.02
CA GLY A 30 8.64 -12.42 8.04
C GLY A 30 9.12 -11.16 7.38
N ALA A 31 10.18 -10.54 7.90
CA ALA A 31 10.87 -9.48 7.22
C ALA A 31 10.96 -9.87 5.73
N SER A 32 10.30 -9.08 4.87
CA SER A 32 10.59 -9.17 3.44
C SER A 32 12.10 -8.94 3.29
N ALA A 33 12.67 -9.37 2.18
CA ALA A 33 14.09 -9.26 1.82
C ALA A 33 14.70 -7.83 1.80
N ALA A 34 14.18 -6.90 2.59
CA ALA A 34 14.74 -5.61 2.95
C ALA A 34 15.66 -5.69 4.19
N ASP A 35 16.11 -6.89 4.60
CA ASP A 35 17.35 -7.01 5.38
C ASP A 35 18.60 -6.74 4.51
N ALA A 36 18.41 -6.47 3.21
CA ALA A 36 19.36 -5.64 2.50
C ALA A 36 19.33 -4.25 3.13
N GLU A 37 20.34 -3.96 3.94
CA GLU A 37 20.61 -2.67 4.59
C GLU A 37 20.68 -1.59 3.50
N ALA A 38 19.52 -1.06 3.12
CA ALA A 38 19.43 0.04 2.19
C ALA A 38 19.99 1.27 2.91
N GLU A 39 21.06 1.86 2.37
CA GLU A 39 21.67 3.07 2.95
C GLU A 39 20.65 4.18 3.17
N LYS A 40 19.63 4.30 2.30
CA LYS A 40 18.48 5.20 2.44
C LYS A 40 17.24 4.57 1.79
N ALA A 41 16.16 4.37 2.56
CA ALA A 41 14.86 3.97 2.01
C ALA A 41 13.98 5.20 1.71
N LEU A 42 13.28 5.24 0.57
CA LEU A 42 12.28 6.26 0.27
C LEU A 42 10.87 5.67 0.42
N VAL A 43 10.04 6.29 1.26
CA VAL A 43 8.69 5.85 1.61
C VAL A 43 7.69 6.80 0.96
N LEU A 44 6.77 6.24 0.17
CA LEU A 44 5.76 6.98 -0.58
C LEU A 44 4.38 6.75 0.01
N ASP A 45 3.68 7.83 0.36
CA ASP A 45 2.29 7.78 0.80
C ASP A 45 1.37 8.52 -0.17
N GLY A 46 0.33 7.83 -0.64
CA GLY A 46 -0.65 8.36 -1.60
C GLY A 46 -1.86 9.06 -0.97
N CYS A 47 -1.93 9.13 0.37
CA CYS A 47 -3.05 9.74 1.09
C CYS A 47 -2.64 10.20 2.49
N GLN A 48 -3.46 11.06 3.10
CA GLN A 48 -3.26 11.64 4.44
C GLN A 48 -3.25 10.62 5.59
N LEU A 49 -3.59 9.36 5.32
CA LEU A 49 -3.52 8.30 6.34
C LEU A 49 -2.08 7.89 6.65
N GLU A 50 -1.13 8.16 5.74
CA GLU A 50 0.29 7.86 5.91
C GLU A 50 0.56 6.40 6.33
N CYS A 51 -0.09 5.45 5.66
CA CYS A 51 -0.04 4.04 6.05
C CYS A 51 1.35 3.45 5.85
N ALA A 52 2.14 3.95 4.89
CA ALA A 52 3.51 3.52 4.67
C ALA A 52 4.44 4.05 5.76
N ARG A 53 4.43 5.37 6.05
CA ARG A 53 5.19 5.96 7.18
C ARG A 53 4.91 5.26 8.51
N LYS A 54 3.62 5.13 8.86
CA LYS A 54 3.21 4.48 10.12
C LYS A 54 3.64 3.01 10.18
N SER A 55 3.72 2.33 9.04
CA SER A 55 4.23 0.95 8.98
C SER A 55 5.73 0.89 9.28
N MET A 56 6.50 1.84 8.74
CA MET A 56 7.95 1.94 9.00
C MET A 56 8.24 2.25 10.47
N GLU A 57 7.50 3.19 11.06
CA GLU A 57 7.59 3.52 12.49
C GLU A 57 7.27 2.33 13.39
N ARG A 58 6.17 1.62 13.10
CA ARG A 58 5.79 0.41 13.86
C ARG A 58 6.79 -0.72 13.71
N ALA A 59 7.49 -0.80 12.57
CA ALA A 59 8.55 -1.76 12.34
C ALA A 59 9.88 -1.36 13.00
N GLY A 60 9.97 -0.17 13.61
CA GLY A 60 11.20 0.34 14.21
C GLY A 60 12.25 0.78 13.18
N VAL A 61 11.88 0.93 11.91
CA VAL A 61 12.78 1.42 10.87
C VAL A 61 12.88 2.93 11.01
N LYS A 62 14.10 3.43 11.22
CA LYS A 62 14.35 4.87 11.45
C LYS A 62 15.03 5.57 10.27
N ASN A 63 15.73 4.81 9.43
CA ASN A 63 16.50 5.36 8.32
C ASN A 63 15.67 5.35 7.03
N TYR A 64 14.74 6.28 6.92
CA TYR A 64 13.96 6.46 5.70
C TYR A 64 13.61 7.93 5.47
N LEU A 65 13.44 8.27 4.20
CA LEU A 65 12.90 9.53 3.71
C LEU A 65 11.43 9.30 3.39
N HIS A 66 10.60 10.32 3.58
CA HIS A 66 9.16 10.22 3.37
C HIS A 66 8.68 11.28 2.37
N VAL A 67 7.80 10.85 1.47
CA VAL A 67 7.10 11.72 0.53
C VAL A 67 5.62 11.39 0.58
N GLN A 68 4.84 12.39 0.94
CA GLN A 68 3.39 12.35 0.77
C GLN A 68 3.02 12.96 -0.59
N ILE A 69 2.52 12.11 -1.49
CA ILE A 69 2.17 12.46 -2.86
C ILE A 69 1.03 13.49 -2.89
N THR A 70 0.14 13.51 -1.90
CA THR A 70 -0.94 14.50 -1.81
C THR A 70 -0.43 15.92 -1.55
N ASP A 71 0.75 16.09 -0.96
CA ASP A 71 1.36 17.42 -0.74
C ASP A 71 1.84 18.03 -2.07
N LEU A 72 1.97 17.19 -3.09
CA LEU A 72 2.27 17.57 -4.46
C LEU A 72 1.01 17.87 -5.28
N GLY A 73 -0.16 17.91 -4.64
CA GLY A 73 -1.46 18.12 -5.29
C GLY A 73 -2.00 16.88 -6.02
N LEU A 74 -1.36 15.72 -5.84
CA LEU A 74 -1.74 14.48 -6.50
C LEU A 74 -2.67 13.65 -5.60
N VAL A 75 -3.98 13.74 -5.85
CA VAL A 75 -5.03 13.11 -5.04
C VAL A 75 -5.58 11.88 -5.76
N LYS A 76 -5.70 10.77 -5.02
CA LYS A 76 -6.25 9.51 -5.52
C LYS A 76 -7.62 9.73 -6.20
N GLY A 77 -7.73 9.29 -7.45
CA GLY A 77 -8.96 9.38 -8.24
C GLY A 77 -9.22 10.74 -8.91
N GLN A 78 -8.45 11.77 -8.59
CA GLN A 78 -8.54 13.10 -9.22
C GLN A 78 -7.34 13.39 -10.12
N SER A 79 -6.21 12.75 -9.86
CA SER A 79 -4.98 12.95 -10.62
C SER A 79 -4.80 11.84 -11.66
N PRO A 80 -4.80 12.17 -12.98
CA PRO A 80 -4.55 11.19 -14.01
C PRO A 80 -3.10 10.72 -13.97
N VAL A 81 -2.87 9.46 -14.35
CA VAL A 81 -1.51 8.91 -14.50
C VAL A 81 -0.98 9.37 -15.85
N ASN A 82 -0.13 10.39 -15.85
CA ASN A 82 0.53 10.93 -17.03
C ASN A 82 2.01 11.22 -16.73
N ASP A 83 2.81 11.41 -17.77
CA ASP A 83 4.26 11.59 -17.63
C ASP A 83 4.64 12.82 -16.81
N ALA A 84 3.83 13.88 -16.86
CA ALA A 84 4.07 15.10 -16.07
C ALA A 84 3.92 14.83 -14.56
N ASN A 85 2.85 14.16 -14.15
CA ASN A 85 2.60 13.81 -12.76
C ASN A 85 3.62 12.78 -12.24
N ILE A 86 4.01 11.82 -13.08
CA ILE A 86 5.06 10.86 -12.76
C ILE A 86 6.39 11.60 -12.57
N GLY A 87 6.75 12.47 -13.51
CA GLY A 87 7.96 13.28 -13.45
C GLY A 87 8.04 14.11 -12.18
N LEU A 88 6.94 14.73 -11.77
CA LEU A 88 6.87 15.53 -10.55
C LEU A 88 7.20 14.72 -9.27
N VAL A 89 6.66 13.50 -9.15
CA VAL A 89 6.96 12.62 -8.02
C VAL A 89 8.41 12.13 -8.08
N VAL A 90 8.91 11.80 -9.28
CA VAL A 90 10.28 11.35 -9.50
C VAL A 90 11.30 12.43 -9.12
N GLU A 91 11.10 13.67 -9.56
CA GLU A 91 12.01 14.78 -9.24
C GLU A 91 12.03 15.07 -7.74
N LYS A 92 10.86 15.01 -7.07
CA LYS A 92 10.81 15.12 -5.61
C LYS A 92 11.58 14.00 -4.92
N GLY A 93 11.43 12.76 -5.40
CA GLY A 93 12.16 11.60 -4.88
C GLY A 93 13.67 11.72 -5.07
N LYS A 94 14.13 12.12 -6.25
CA LYS A 94 15.55 12.37 -6.54
C LYS A 94 16.14 13.44 -5.63
N THR A 95 15.43 14.56 -5.44
CA THR A 95 15.86 15.66 -4.58
C THR A 95 16.10 15.18 -3.14
N LEU A 96 15.25 14.29 -2.64
CA LEU A 96 15.38 13.74 -1.29
C LEU A 96 16.51 12.72 -1.19
N LEU A 97 16.69 11.88 -2.21
CA LEU A 97 17.76 10.87 -2.21
C LEU A 97 19.16 11.46 -2.45
N ALA A 98 19.27 12.65 -3.05
CA ALA A 98 20.53 13.31 -3.38
C ALA A 98 21.21 14.02 -2.20
N GLY A 99 20.52 14.24 -1.08
CA GLY A 99 21.10 14.75 0.18
C GLY A 99 21.36 13.62 1.15
#